data_AF-A0A842MDA7-F1
#
_entry.id   AF-A0A842MDA7-F1
#
_cell.length_a   1.000
_cell.length_b   1.000
_cell.length_c   1.000
_cell.angle_alpha   90.00
_cell.angle_beta   90.00
_cell.angle_gamma   90.00
#
_symmetry.space_group_name_H-M   'P 1'
#
loop_
_entity.id
_entity.type
_entity.pdbx_description
1 polymer ?
#
loop_
_entity_poly.entity_id
_entity_poly.type
_entity_poly.pdbx_seq_one_letter_code
_entity_poly.pdbx_strand_id
1 'polypeptide(L)'
;MGEDLASKLGEIRVFLDQGKPFEVGFEGGSVRVSEVKGVVKISLSKEEKKGIRMGKPARKIPSDQKEFVMNSAGILVPEKVPFKVTFGPKETTFRFDLDRYVHIYPDRCAVVGFRSLDDHPISLIKELVSGFRNLKIYAPKG
;
A
#
# COMPACT_ATOMS: atom_id res chain seq x y z
N MET A 1 -17.58 -2.28 19.10
CA MET A 1 -16.68 -1.53 18.18
C MET A 1 -15.75 -2.42 17.33
N GLY A 2 -15.74 -3.76 17.48
CA GLY A 2 -14.81 -4.63 16.75
C GLY A 2 -15.31 -5.26 15.43
N GLU A 3 -16.62 -5.20 15.15
CA GLU A 3 -17.21 -5.87 13.98
C GLU A 3 -16.88 -5.18 12.65
N ASP A 4 -16.68 -3.86 12.66
CA ASP A 4 -16.33 -3.10 11.46
C ASP A 4 -14.90 -3.40 10.99
N LEU A 5 -13.93 -3.46 11.92
CA LEU A 5 -12.52 -3.73 11.59
C LEU A 5 -12.36 -5.10 10.93
N ALA A 6 -12.94 -6.17 11.49
CA ALA A 6 -12.85 -7.51 10.93
C ALA A 6 -13.46 -7.59 9.52
N SER A 7 -14.59 -6.90 9.31
CA SER A 7 -15.24 -6.81 8.01
C SER A 7 -14.36 -6.09 6.99
N LYS A 8 -13.72 -4.98 7.37
CA LYS A 8 -12.84 -4.19 6.49
C LYS A 8 -11.53 -4.89 6.16
N LEU A 9 -10.93 -5.58 7.14
CA LEU A 9 -9.78 -6.46 6.91
C LEU A 9 -10.14 -7.62 5.99
N GLY A 10 -11.37 -8.13 6.10
CA GLY A 10 -11.94 -9.11 5.16
C GLY A 10 -11.99 -8.58 3.72
N GLU A 11 -12.47 -7.35 3.51
CA GLU A 11 -12.46 -6.70 2.19
C GLU A 11 -11.04 -6.55 1.64
N ILE A 12 -10.10 -6.06 2.47
CA ILE A 12 -8.68 -5.93 2.10
C ILE A 12 -8.10 -7.29 1.70
N ARG A 13 -8.43 -8.36 2.44
CA ARG A 13 -8.00 -9.73 2.12
C ARG A 13 -8.53 -10.19 0.77
N VAL A 14 -9.78 -9.87 0.42
CA VAL A 14 -10.34 -10.18 -0.90
C VAL A 14 -9.56 -9.44 -2.00
N PHE A 15 -9.25 -8.15 -1.82
CA PHE A 15 -8.44 -7.40 -2.77
C PHE A 15 -7.03 -7.98 -2.93
N LEU A 16 -6.40 -8.38 -1.82
CA LEU A 16 -5.10 -9.06 -1.82
C LEU A 16 -5.14 -10.41 -2.52
N ASP A 17 -6.21 -11.18 -2.35
CA ASP A 17 -6.35 -12.47 -3.01
C ASP A 17 -6.57 -12.32 -4.52
N GLN A 18 -7.35 -11.32 -4.92
CA GLN A 18 -7.57 -10.95 -6.30
C GLN A 18 -6.37 -10.23 -6.94
N GLY A 19 -5.39 -9.81 -6.14
CA GLY A 19 -4.24 -9.02 -6.60
C GLY A 19 -4.62 -7.64 -7.14
N LYS A 20 -5.67 -7.04 -6.59
CA LYS A 20 -6.23 -5.77 -7.06
C LYS A 20 -5.78 -4.62 -6.18
N PRO A 21 -5.40 -3.47 -6.77
CA PRO A 21 -5.05 -2.28 -6.00
C PRO A 21 -6.26 -1.72 -5.26
N PHE A 22 -6.03 -1.23 -4.06
CA PHE A 22 -7.09 -0.70 -3.20
C PHE A 22 -6.58 0.48 -2.37
N GLU A 23 -7.52 1.25 -1.86
CA GLU A 23 -7.32 2.45 -1.08
C GLU A 23 -8.17 2.32 0.19
N VAL A 24 -7.58 2.72 1.31
CA VAL A 24 -8.24 2.79 2.60
C VAL A 24 -8.24 4.25 3.02
N GLY A 25 -9.43 4.83 3.05
CA GLY A 25 -9.69 6.17 3.56
C GLY A 25 -10.55 6.13 4.82
N PHE A 26 -10.68 7.27 5.48
CA PHE A 26 -11.52 7.44 6.65
C PHE A 26 -12.45 8.63 6.41
N GLU A 27 -13.76 8.40 6.47
CA GLU A 27 -14.77 9.43 6.24
C GLU A 27 -15.75 9.42 7.42
N GLY A 28 -15.87 10.55 8.13
CA GLY A 28 -16.79 10.67 9.27
C GLY A 28 -16.53 9.69 10.43
N GLY A 29 -15.30 9.17 10.54
CA GLY A 29 -14.94 8.16 11.56
C GLY A 29 -15.22 6.71 11.14
N SER A 30 -15.69 6.47 9.92
CA SER A 30 -15.88 5.13 9.36
C SER A 30 -14.74 4.77 8.38
N VAL A 31 -14.34 3.51 8.37
CA VAL A 31 -13.30 2.99 7.46
C VAL A 31 -13.90 2.77 6.08
N ARG A 32 -13.32 3.39 5.06
CA ARG A 32 -13.73 3.26 3.67
C ARG A 32 -12.65 2.54 2.89
N VAL A 33 -12.86 1.25 2.65
CA VAL A 33 -12.05 0.49 1.70
C VAL A 33 -12.68 0.64 0.32
N SER A 34 -11.89 1.04 -0.67
CA SER A 34 -12.36 1.16 -2.05
C SER A 34 -11.33 0.57 -2.99
N GLU A 35 -11.82 -0.21 -3.96
CA GLU A 35 -10.99 -0.66 -5.06
C GLU A 35 -10.49 0.58 -5.80
N VAL A 36 -9.17 0.70 -5.97
CA VAL A 36 -8.61 1.73 -6.84
C VAL A 36 -8.84 1.23 -8.26
N LYS A 37 -10.06 1.48 -8.75
CA LYS A 37 -10.33 1.42 -10.19
C LYS A 37 -9.37 2.41 -10.83
N GLY A 38 -8.44 1.91 -11.63
CA GLY A 38 -7.69 2.76 -12.54
C GLY A 38 -8.68 3.43 -13.48
N VAL A 39 -9.24 4.57 -13.08
CA VAL A 39 -10.05 5.44 -13.93
C VAL A 39 -9.07 6.03 -14.95
N VAL A 40 -8.93 5.32 -16.07
CA VAL A 40 -8.58 6.00 -17.31
C VAL A 40 -9.87 6.63 -17.82
N LYS A 41 -10.12 7.86 -17.37
CA LYS A 41 -10.86 8.86 -18.14
C LYS A 41 -9.95 10.07 -18.31
N ILE A 42 -8.74 9.82 -18.80
CA ILE A 42 -7.83 10.87 -19.24
C ILE A 42 -7.68 10.65 -20.74
N SER A 43 -8.18 11.60 -21.53
CA SER A 43 -7.85 11.73 -22.94
C SER A 43 -6.33 11.82 -23.06
N LEU A 44 -5.68 10.70 -23.38
CA LEU A 44 -4.23 10.60 -23.50
C LEU A 44 -3.74 11.22 -24.81
N SER A 45 -2.94 12.27 -24.70
CA SER A 45 -1.94 12.60 -25.73
C SER A 45 -0.81 11.56 -25.71
N LYS A 46 -0.35 11.20 -26.91
CA LYS A 46 0.31 9.93 -27.26
C LYS A 46 1.74 9.69 -26.71
N GLU A 47 2.34 10.59 -25.94
CA GLU A 47 3.81 10.61 -25.76
C GLU A 47 4.36 10.00 -24.45
N GLU A 48 3.57 9.80 -23.41
CA GLU A 48 4.06 9.25 -22.12
C GLU A 48 3.86 7.72 -21.99
N LYS A 49 4.07 6.99 -23.07
CA LYS A 49 3.95 5.51 -23.10
C LYS A 49 5.26 4.82 -22.71
N LYS A 50 5.64 4.84 -21.43
CA LYS A 50 6.71 3.94 -20.95
C LYS A 50 6.62 3.63 -19.45
N GLY A 51 5.62 2.85 -19.03
CA GLY A 51 5.72 2.22 -17.71
C GLY A 51 4.47 1.55 -17.16
N ILE A 52 3.28 1.98 -17.57
CA ILE A 52 2.05 1.55 -16.91
C ILE A 52 1.49 0.33 -17.66
N ARG A 53 2.04 -0.84 -17.34
CA ARG A 53 1.53 -2.14 -17.82
C ARG A 53 0.14 -2.39 -17.22
N MET A 54 -0.86 -2.02 -18.02
CA MET A 54 -2.25 -2.45 -17.89
C MET A 54 -2.34 -3.99 -17.74
N GLY A 55 -3.20 -4.40 -16.81
CA GLY A 55 -4.03 -5.61 -16.84
C GLY A 55 -3.39 -6.93 -17.32
N LYS A 56 -3.22 -7.87 -16.37
CA LYS A 56 -3.39 -9.35 -16.52
C LYS A 56 -2.78 -10.11 -15.31
N PRO A 57 -3.23 -11.35 -15.10
CA PRO A 57 -4.45 -11.83 -14.42
C PRO A 57 -4.25 -11.79 -12.89
N ALA A 58 -5.11 -12.43 -12.08
CA ALA A 58 -4.89 -12.64 -10.65
C ALA A 58 -3.45 -13.14 -10.39
N ARG A 59 -2.53 -12.23 -10.08
CA ARG A 59 -1.11 -12.54 -9.95
C ARG A 59 -0.88 -12.87 -8.49
N LYS A 60 -0.33 -14.06 -8.23
CA LYS A 60 -0.11 -14.60 -6.89
C LYS A 60 0.85 -13.68 -6.15
N ILE A 61 0.31 -12.73 -5.39
CA ILE A 61 1.08 -11.89 -4.47
C ILE A 61 1.78 -12.85 -3.49
N PRO A 62 3.11 -12.69 -3.25
CA PRO A 62 3.82 -13.53 -2.30
C PRO A 62 3.12 -13.49 -0.94
N SER A 63 3.09 -14.63 -0.23
CA SER A 63 2.45 -14.70 1.08
C SER A 63 3.02 -13.66 2.06
N ASP A 64 4.33 -13.42 2.04
CA ASP A 64 5.00 -12.39 2.83
C ASP A 64 4.46 -10.98 2.58
N GLN A 65 4.16 -10.66 1.32
CA GLN A 65 3.62 -9.35 0.92
C GLN A 65 2.15 -9.23 1.36
N LYS A 66 1.36 -10.31 1.21
CA LYS A 66 -0.04 -10.34 1.68
C LYS A 66 -0.11 -10.16 3.19
N GLU A 67 0.75 -10.88 3.91
CA GLU A 67 0.84 -10.82 5.36
C GLU A 67 1.30 -9.43 5.82
N PHE A 68 2.31 -8.85 5.17
CA PHE A 68 2.75 -7.49 5.44
C PHE A 68 1.61 -6.49 5.30
N VAL A 69 0.83 -6.56 4.20
CA VAL A 69 -0.28 -5.64 3.98
C VAL A 69 -1.41 -5.88 4.97
N MET A 70 -1.73 -7.13 5.32
CA MET A 70 -2.73 -7.43 6.35
C MET A 70 -2.31 -6.93 7.74
N ASN A 71 -1.07 -7.17 8.14
CA ASN A 71 -0.54 -6.69 9.42
C ASN A 71 -0.49 -5.16 9.44
N SER A 72 -0.05 -4.54 8.35
CA SER A 72 -0.06 -3.08 8.21
C SER A 72 -1.47 -2.52 8.31
N ALA A 73 -2.44 -3.10 7.60
CA ALA A 73 -3.84 -2.69 7.68
C ALA A 73 -4.42 -2.85 9.09
N GLY A 74 -4.07 -3.95 9.78
CA GLY A 74 -4.49 -4.20 11.17
C GLY A 74 -4.02 -3.13 12.16
N ILE A 75 -2.89 -2.48 11.88
CA ILE A 75 -2.32 -1.40 12.70
C ILE A 75 -2.80 -0.02 12.23
N LEU A 76 -2.82 0.21 10.91
CA LEU A 76 -3.14 1.52 10.33
C LEU A 76 -4.63 1.86 10.38
N VAL A 77 -5.50 0.86 10.27
CA VAL A 77 -6.95 1.06 10.33
C VAL A 77 -7.45 1.58 11.68
N PRO A 78 -7.08 0.99 12.85
CA PRO A 78 -7.48 1.54 14.15
C PRO A 78 -6.88 2.93 14.40
N GLU A 79 -5.68 3.20 13.90
CA GLU A 79 -5.01 4.51 13.98
C GLU A 79 -5.57 5.54 12.99
N LYS A 80 -6.58 5.17 12.19
CA LYS A 80 -7.23 6.03 11.19
C LYS A 80 -6.28 6.64 10.17
N VAL A 81 -5.23 5.90 9.81
CA VAL A 81 -4.23 6.37 8.83
C VAL A 81 -4.68 5.99 7.43
N PRO A 82 -4.96 6.96 6.54
CA PRO A 82 -5.29 6.66 5.15
C PRO A 82 -4.06 6.13 4.42
N PHE A 83 -4.26 5.11 3.59
CA PHE A 83 -3.21 4.54 2.78
C PHE A 83 -3.75 3.90 1.51
N LYS A 84 -2.89 3.77 0.52
CA LYS A 84 -3.19 3.23 -0.79
C LYS A 84 -2.17 2.16 -1.15
N VAL A 85 -2.66 0.99 -1.53
CA VAL A 85 -1.82 -0.14 -1.92
C VAL A 85 -1.98 -0.41 -3.41
N THR A 86 -0.86 -0.37 -4.13
CA THR A 86 -0.81 -0.70 -5.56
C THR A 86 0.17 -1.84 -5.80
N PHE A 87 -0.20 -2.76 -6.68
CA PHE A 87 0.62 -3.92 -7.00
C PHE A 87 1.26 -3.72 -8.38
N GLY A 88 2.58 -3.72 -8.41
CA GLY A 88 3.42 -3.78 -9.61
C GLY A 88 3.66 -5.22 -10.08
N PRO A 89 4.52 -5.42 -11.10
CA PRO A 89 4.77 -6.74 -11.68
C PRO A 89 5.43 -7.73 -10.71
N LYS A 90 6.28 -7.25 -9.80
CA LYS A 90 6.94 -8.03 -8.73
C LYS A 90 7.03 -7.27 -7.41
N GLU A 91 6.49 -6.06 -7.33
CA GLU A 91 6.69 -5.12 -6.24
C GLU A 91 5.33 -4.61 -5.74
N THR A 92 5.25 -4.27 -4.46
CA THR A 92 4.08 -3.70 -3.82
C THR A 92 4.42 -2.28 -3.41
N THR A 93 3.64 -1.30 -3.85
CA THR A 93 3.78 0.08 -3.42
C THR A 93 2.68 0.40 -2.41
N PHE A 94 3.10 0.77 -1.21
CA PHE A 94 2.26 1.20 -0.11
C PHE A 94 2.40 2.71 0.05
N ARG A 95 1.44 3.47 -0.46
CA ARG A 95 1.47 4.92 -0.48
C ARG A 95 0.65 5.49 0.66
N PHE A 96 1.25 6.38 1.44
CA PHE A 96 0.54 7.14 2.48
C PHE A 96 0.13 8.51 1.96
N ASP A 97 1.06 9.21 1.31
CA ASP A 97 0.87 10.56 0.75
C ASP A 97 1.48 10.68 -0.65
N LEU A 98 1.39 11.88 -1.23
CA LEU A 98 2.06 12.22 -2.49
C LEU A 98 3.57 11.98 -2.41
N ASP A 99 4.19 12.43 -1.31
CA ASP A 99 5.64 12.36 -1.06
C ASP A 99 6.07 11.18 -0.18
N ARG A 100 5.14 10.53 0.53
CA ARG A 100 5.45 9.46 1.51
C ARG A 100 4.90 8.12 1.03
N TYR A 101 5.79 7.19 0.71
CA TYR A 101 5.40 5.85 0.27
C TYR A 101 6.48 4.81 0.55
N VAL A 102 6.08 3.55 0.64
CA VAL A 102 6.94 2.40 0.87
C VAL A 102 6.84 1.48 -0.34
N HIS A 103 7.98 1.01 -0.81
CA HIS A 103 8.07 0.17 -1.98
C HIS A 103 8.72 -1.15 -1.60
N ILE A 104 7.93 -2.21 -1.66
CA ILE A 104 8.33 -3.53 -1.21
C ILE A 104 8.61 -4.37 -2.44
N TYR A 105 9.88 -4.65 -2.66
CA TYR A 105 10.38 -5.55 -3.68
C TYR A 105 10.44 -6.97 -3.09
N PRO A 106 10.62 -8.02 -3.93
CA PRO A 106 10.75 -9.37 -3.40
C PRO A 106 12.04 -9.59 -2.63
N ASP A 107 13.06 -8.75 -2.84
CA ASP A 107 14.40 -8.86 -2.23
C ASP A 107 14.73 -7.67 -1.30
N ARG A 108 14.00 -6.56 -1.38
CA ARG A 108 14.31 -5.31 -0.66
C ARG A 108 13.07 -4.51 -0.29
N CYS A 109 13.19 -3.60 0.65
CA CYS A 109 12.13 -2.65 1.00
C CYS A 109 12.69 -1.23 0.91
N ALA A 110 11.98 -0.32 0.27
CA ALA A 110 12.40 1.06 0.04
C ALA A 110 11.34 2.02 0.61
N VAL A 111 11.65 2.66 1.72
CA VAL A 111 10.79 3.66 2.37
C VAL A 111 11.19 5.04 1.83
N VAL A 112 10.28 5.77 1.20
CA VAL A 112 10.54 7.06 0.57
C VAL A 112 9.72 8.16 1.22
N GLY A 113 10.33 9.33 1.42
CA GLY A 113 9.65 10.50 1.99
C GLY A 113 9.64 10.55 3.51
N PHE A 114 10.25 9.55 4.16
CA PHE A 114 10.39 9.49 5.60
C PHE A 114 11.84 9.75 5.99
N ARG A 115 12.06 10.60 7.01
CA ARG A 115 13.40 10.86 7.55
C ARG A 115 13.96 9.62 8.26
N SER A 116 13.10 8.94 9.00
CA SER A 116 13.39 7.74 9.77
C SER A 116 12.15 6.86 9.86
N LEU A 117 12.32 5.61 10.31
CA LEU A 117 11.20 4.71 10.62
C LEU A 117 10.39 5.16 11.84
N ASP A 118 10.83 6.15 12.60
CA ASP A 118 10.10 6.66 13.75
C ASP A 118 9.11 7.78 13.38
N ASP A 119 9.09 8.19 12.11
CA ASP A 119 8.20 9.23 11.61
C ASP A 119 6.77 8.68 11.41
N HIS A 120 5.75 9.49 11.64
CA HIS A 120 4.37 9.04 11.42
C HIS A 120 4.00 9.14 9.92
N PRO A 121 3.30 8.15 9.31
CA PRO A 121 2.77 6.91 9.90
C PRO A 121 3.68 5.67 9.81
N ILE A 122 4.92 5.79 9.31
CA ILE A 122 5.81 4.62 9.15
C ILE A 122 6.17 3.97 10.49
N SER A 123 6.19 4.75 11.58
CA SER A 123 6.42 4.28 12.95
C SER A 123 5.46 3.21 13.43
N LEU A 124 4.23 3.22 12.92
CA LEU A 124 3.22 2.21 13.24
C LEU A 124 3.57 0.84 12.63
N ILE A 125 4.17 0.84 11.46
CA ILE A 125 4.55 -0.39 10.75
C ILE A 125 6.07 -0.62 10.78
N LYS A 126 6.82 0.10 11.62
CA LYS A 126 8.28 0.04 11.64
C LYS A 126 8.79 -1.36 11.95
N GLU A 127 8.11 -2.11 12.81
CA GLU A 127 8.49 -3.49 13.13
C GLU A 127 8.34 -4.41 11.91
N LEU A 128 7.26 -4.24 11.14
CA LEU A 128 7.02 -4.98 9.91
C LEU A 128 8.09 -4.65 8.86
N VAL A 129 8.43 -3.37 8.72
CA VAL A 129 9.38 -2.87 7.73
C VAL A 129 10.82 -3.22 8.13
N SER A 130 11.14 -3.21 9.42
CA SER A 130 12.44 -3.58 9.97
C SER A 130 12.73 -5.08 9.84
N GLY A 131 11.72 -5.91 9.62
CA GLY A 131 11.89 -7.34 9.33
C GLY A 131 12.50 -7.61 7.94
N PHE A 132 12.52 -6.63 7.04
CA PHE A 132 13.13 -6.80 5.72
C PHE A 132 14.65 -6.70 5.80
N ARG A 133 15.32 -7.73 5.28
CA ARG A 133 16.79 -7.85 5.27
C ARG A 133 17.50 -6.71 4.54
N ASN A 134 16.85 -6.09 3.56
CA ASN A 134 17.43 -5.06 2.69
C ASN A 134 16.54 -3.82 2.67
N LEU A 135 16.44 -3.16 3.83
CA LEU A 135 15.68 -1.93 4.01
C LEU A 135 16.51 -0.71 3.60
N LYS A 136 15.97 0.11 2.70
CA LYS A 136 16.50 1.42 2.32
C LYS A 136 15.52 2.51 2.67
N ILE A 137 16.01 3.55 3.35
CA ILE A 137 15.23 4.74 3.66
C ILE A 137 15.76 5.87 2.79
N TYR A 138 14.89 6.40 1.95
CA TYR A 138 15.11 7.55 1.09
C TYR A 138 14.47 8.76 1.77
N ALA A 139 15.24 9.40 2.64
CA ALA A 139 14.84 10.65 3.26
C ALA A 139 14.67 11.73 2.17
N PRO A 140 13.64 12.58 2.28
CA PRO A 140 13.51 13.73 1.40
C PRO A 140 14.74 14.62 1.61
N LYS A 141 15.41 15.00 0.51
CA LYS A 141 16.50 15.97 0.55
C LYS A 141 15.88 17.35 0.84
N GLY A 142 15.98 17.77 2.09
CA GLY A 142 15.82 19.18 2.47
C GLY A 142 17.03 19.99 2.04
#